data_AF-K9Q5L5-F1
#
_entry.id   AF-K9Q5L5-F1
#
_cell.length_a   1.000
_cell.length_b   1.000
_cell.length_c   1.000
_cell.angle_alpha   90.00
_cell.angle_beta   90.00
_cell.angle_gamma   90.00
#
_symmetry.space_group_name_H-M   'P 1'
#
loop_
_entity.id
_entity.type
_entity.pdbx_description
1 polymer ?
#
loop_
_entity_poly.entity_id
_entity_poly.type
_entity_poly.pdbx_seq_one_letter_code
_entity_poly.pdbx_strand_id
1 'polypeptide(L)'
;MENTLQTPADILDKVSQPSFTIAGAAPVTTPLPALPRLKATPITQHHHKSNPHFVLDVLQNLEQYSLRLVDQLKETQRKIQDLYLEGPLLDGWLQSATTGQKESTDKVLTPAEMGGGYCLCGLDEFGKLWSKPCPVEEVPSVSLAIARYHRLKKLLATKQEIEQKLKDLTETLEGIPTE
;
A
#
# COMPACT_ATOMS: atom_id res chain seq x y z
N MET A 1 72.02 -37.19 -6.44
CA MET A 1 70.73 -37.73 -6.91
C MET A 1 69.84 -36.49 -7.02
N GLU A 2 69.88 -35.76 -8.14
CA GLU A 2 69.01 -35.98 -9.32
C GLU A 2 67.53 -36.07 -8.92
N ASN A 3 66.55 -35.38 -9.52
CA ASN A 3 66.51 -34.38 -10.58
C ASN A 3 65.03 -33.93 -10.69
N THR A 4 64.80 -32.78 -11.35
CA THR A 4 63.67 -32.55 -12.29
C THR A 4 62.22 -32.42 -11.79
N LEU A 5 61.72 -31.18 -11.98
CA LEU A 5 60.47 -30.72 -12.61
C LEU A 5 59.21 -31.62 -12.58
N GLN A 6 58.02 -31.00 -12.42
CA GLN A 6 57.10 -30.71 -13.55
C GLN A 6 55.70 -30.28 -13.07
N THR A 7 55.26 -29.08 -13.45
CA THR A 7 53.83 -28.68 -13.58
C THR A 7 53.26 -29.33 -14.84
N PRO A 8 51.96 -29.67 -14.91
CA PRO A 8 51.07 -28.72 -15.58
C PRO A 8 49.63 -28.67 -15.03
N ALA A 9 48.98 -27.59 -15.44
CA ALA A 9 47.57 -27.22 -15.34
C ALA A 9 46.57 -28.38 -15.45
N ASP A 10 45.50 -28.33 -14.65
CA ASP A 10 44.16 -28.69 -15.11
C ASP A 10 43.08 -28.14 -14.15
N ILE A 11 41.86 -27.94 -14.68
CA ILE A 11 40.58 -27.74 -13.99
C ILE A 11 40.24 -26.32 -13.49
N LEU A 12 40.00 -25.41 -14.45
CA LEU A 12 38.92 -24.43 -14.34
C LEU A 12 38.06 -24.53 -15.59
N ASP A 13 36.97 -25.30 -15.56
CA ASP A 13 35.76 -24.99 -16.34
C ASP A 13 34.59 -25.89 -15.91
N LYS A 14 33.61 -25.35 -15.20
CA LYS A 14 32.32 -26.01 -15.01
C LYS A 14 31.22 -25.03 -14.61
N VAL A 15 30.62 -24.32 -15.58
CA VAL A 15 29.19 -23.94 -15.63
C VAL A 15 28.89 -23.58 -17.10
N SER A 16 28.48 -24.54 -17.94
CA SER A 16 27.08 -24.85 -18.26
C SER A 16 26.28 -23.65 -18.80
N GLN A 17 26.30 -23.49 -20.12
CA GLN A 17 25.25 -22.79 -20.88
C GLN A 17 24.25 -23.84 -21.42
N PRO A 18 22.93 -23.58 -21.45
CA PRO A 18 21.99 -24.47 -22.11
C PRO A 18 22.01 -24.28 -23.63
N SER A 19 22.42 -25.34 -24.34
CA SER A 19 22.24 -25.52 -25.78
C SER A 19 20.76 -25.75 -26.10
N PHE A 20 20.17 -24.91 -26.94
CA PHE A 20 18.94 -25.25 -27.66
C PHE A 20 19.31 -25.56 -29.12
N THR A 21 19.28 -26.85 -29.46
CA THR A 21 19.46 -27.34 -30.81
C THR A 21 18.11 -27.33 -31.53
N ILE A 22 18.02 -26.62 -32.65
CA ILE A 22 17.03 -26.89 -33.69
C ILE A 22 17.77 -27.52 -34.87
N ALA A 23 17.46 -28.79 -35.13
CA ALA A 23 17.97 -29.55 -36.25
C ALA A 23 17.01 -29.41 -37.45
N GLY A 24 17.54 -29.12 -38.64
CA GLY A 24 16.74 -29.25 -39.87
C GLY A 24 17.34 -28.63 -41.13
N ALA A 25 17.69 -29.51 -42.06
CA ALA A 25 17.78 -29.34 -43.52
C ALA A 25 19.03 -28.72 -44.17
N ALA A 26 19.42 -29.36 -45.28
CA ALA A 26 20.63 -29.23 -46.08
C ALA A 26 20.69 -27.94 -46.95
N PRO A 27 21.80 -27.67 -47.67
CA PRO A 27 22.14 -26.34 -48.15
C PRO A 27 21.38 -25.98 -49.44
N VAL A 28 20.62 -24.89 -49.38
CA VAL A 28 20.08 -24.23 -50.56
C VAL A 28 20.75 -22.86 -50.69
N THR A 29 21.66 -22.78 -51.65
CA THR A 29 22.36 -21.57 -52.07
C THR A 29 21.32 -20.61 -52.66
N THR A 30 20.85 -19.66 -51.86
CA THR A 30 20.19 -18.46 -52.37
C THR A 30 20.91 -17.24 -51.79
N PRO A 31 21.30 -16.26 -52.62
CA PRO A 31 22.02 -15.09 -52.15
C PRO A 31 21.09 -14.26 -51.24
N LEU A 32 21.43 -14.18 -49.95
CA LEU A 32 20.77 -13.27 -49.02
C LEU A 32 20.94 -11.82 -49.51
N PRO A 33 19.90 -10.98 -49.49
CA PRO A 33 20.06 -9.56 -49.76
C PRO A 33 20.99 -8.96 -48.70
N ALA A 34 22.04 -8.28 -49.14
CA ALA A 34 23.01 -7.65 -48.26
C ALA A 34 22.32 -6.58 -47.40
N LEU A 35 22.16 -6.87 -46.11
CA LEU A 35 21.71 -5.89 -45.13
C LEU A 35 22.73 -4.74 -45.03
N PRO A 36 22.28 -3.47 -44.96
CA PRO A 36 23.19 -2.34 -44.84
C PRO A 36 24.02 -2.49 -43.56
N ARG A 37 25.34 -2.47 -43.70
CA ARG A 37 26.26 -2.53 -42.57
C ARG A 37 26.13 -1.23 -41.78
N LEU A 38 25.33 -1.27 -40.71
CA LEU A 38 25.32 -0.23 -39.70
C LEU A 38 26.73 -0.18 -39.11
N LYS A 39 27.46 0.90 -39.41
CA LYS A 39 28.73 1.18 -38.74
C LYS A 39 28.38 1.35 -37.26
N ALA A 40 28.82 0.44 -36.42
CA ALA A 40 28.74 0.61 -34.98
C ALA A 40 29.59 1.83 -34.62
N THR A 41 28.95 2.99 -34.46
CA THR A 41 29.60 4.10 -33.77
C THR A 41 29.88 3.62 -32.36
N PRO A 42 31.10 3.79 -31.83
CA PRO A 42 31.38 3.42 -30.45
C PRO A 42 30.34 4.14 -29.57
N ILE A 43 29.60 3.36 -28.79
CA ILE A 43 28.69 3.90 -27.79
C ILE A 43 29.56 4.72 -26.85
N THR A 44 29.44 6.04 -26.91
CA THR A 44 30.04 6.93 -25.94
C THR A 44 29.30 6.73 -24.63
N GLN A 45 29.86 5.87 -23.77
CA GLN A 45 29.38 5.70 -22.41
C GLN A 45 29.83 6.92 -21.61
N HIS A 46 29.15 8.05 -21.84
CA HIS A 46 29.22 9.19 -20.97
C HIS A 46 28.65 8.75 -19.62
N HIS A 47 29.55 8.40 -18.68
CA HIS A 47 29.25 8.62 -17.27
C HIS A 47 28.64 10.02 -17.20
N HIS A 48 27.34 10.09 -16.89
CA HIS A 48 26.71 11.37 -16.62
C HIS A 48 27.47 11.92 -15.42
N LYS A 49 28.41 12.82 -15.67
CA LYS A 49 28.80 13.81 -14.69
C LYS A 49 27.50 14.56 -14.44
N SER A 50 26.73 14.09 -13.46
CA SER A 50 25.36 14.51 -13.22
C SER A 50 25.33 16.02 -13.27
N ASN A 51 24.45 16.58 -14.11
CA ASN A 51 24.31 18.01 -14.20
C ASN A 51 24.03 18.51 -12.78
N PRO A 52 24.94 19.29 -12.15
CA PRO A 52 24.81 19.64 -10.74
C PRO A 52 23.52 20.42 -10.50
N HIS A 53 23.07 21.17 -11.51
CA HIS A 53 21.82 21.91 -11.47
C HIS A 53 20.58 20.99 -11.37
N PHE A 54 20.62 19.84 -12.05
CA PHE A 54 19.55 18.85 -11.99
C PHE A 54 19.54 18.10 -10.65
N VAL A 55 20.71 17.72 -10.13
CA VAL A 55 20.80 17.06 -8.81
C VAL A 55 20.30 17.98 -7.70
N LEU A 56 20.68 19.26 -7.73
CA LEU A 56 20.17 20.27 -6.79
C LEU A 56 18.65 20.38 -6.83
N ASP A 57 18.07 20.45 -8.03
CA ASP A 57 16.61 20.50 -8.20
C ASP A 57 15.94 19.23 -7.64
N VAL A 58 16.47 18.04 -7.91
CA VAL A 58 15.92 16.79 -7.36
C VAL A 58 15.98 16.76 -5.83
N LEU A 59 17.11 17.16 -5.22
CA LEU A 59 17.25 17.21 -3.77
C LEU A 59 16.29 18.22 -3.13
N GLN A 60 16.14 19.40 -3.73
CA GLN A 60 15.15 20.39 -3.27
C GLN A 60 13.73 19.87 -3.39
N ASN A 61 13.39 19.20 -4.49
CA ASN A 61 12.07 18.59 -4.66
C ASN A 61 11.79 17.51 -3.62
N LEU A 62 12.78 16.67 -3.28
CA LEU A 62 12.68 15.67 -2.22
C LEU A 62 12.52 16.30 -0.84
N GLU A 63 13.29 17.34 -0.55
CA GLU A 63 13.16 18.12 0.70
C GLU A 63 11.73 18.70 0.80
N GLN A 64 11.27 19.41 -0.22
CA GLN A 64 9.92 19.98 -0.24
C GLN A 64 8.83 18.92 -0.13
N TYR A 65 9.03 17.75 -0.75
CA TYR A 65 8.08 16.64 -0.66
C TYR A 65 8.01 16.05 0.75
N SER A 66 9.17 15.80 1.38
CA SER A 66 9.22 15.27 2.76
C SER A 66 8.64 16.27 3.78
N LEU A 67 8.94 17.56 3.65
CA LEU A 67 8.35 18.61 4.47
C LEU A 67 6.83 18.63 4.35
N ARG A 68 6.30 18.54 3.12
CA ARG A 68 4.85 18.49 2.87
C ARG A 68 4.20 17.29 3.56
N LEU A 69 4.80 16.10 3.48
CA LEU A 69 4.27 14.91 4.13
C LEU A 69 4.22 15.08 5.65
N VAL A 70 5.27 15.65 6.25
CA VAL A 70 5.31 15.95 7.69
C VAL A 70 4.21 16.94 8.08
N ASP A 71 3.98 17.98 7.29
CA ASP A 71 2.92 18.95 7.55
C ASP A 71 1.52 18.33 7.40
N GLN A 72 1.32 17.46 6.40
CA GLN A 72 0.08 16.71 6.24
C GLN A 72 -0.17 15.77 7.43
N LEU A 73 0.89 15.14 7.97
CA LEU A 73 0.79 14.29 9.15
C LEU A 73 0.35 15.08 10.38
N LYS A 74 0.98 16.24 10.63
CA LYS A 74 0.62 17.15 11.73
C LYS A 74 -0.83 17.61 11.62
N GLU A 75 -1.26 18.00 10.43
CA GLU A 75 -2.63 18.46 10.19
C GLU A 75 -3.65 17.32 10.40
N THR A 76 -3.33 16.11 9.96
CA THR A 76 -4.18 14.93 10.19
C THR A 76 -4.29 14.63 11.68
N GLN A 77 -3.17 14.68 12.41
CA GLN A 77 -3.14 14.50 13.86
C GLN A 77 -3.93 15.60 14.60
N ARG A 78 -3.91 16.84 14.12
CA ARG A 78 -4.75 17.93 14.66
C ARG A 78 -6.23 17.64 14.45
N LYS A 79 -6.65 17.29 13.23
CA LYS A 79 -8.05 16.92 12.91
C LYS A 79 -8.56 15.77 13.78
N ILE A 80 -7.70 14.81 14.09
CA ILE A 80 -8.03 13.71 15.02
C ILE A 80 -8.30 14.27 16.43
N GLN A 81 -7.43 15.14 16.95
CA GLN A 81 -7.63 15.79 18.26
C GLN A 81 -8.91 16.61 18.30
N ASP A 82 -9.18 17.40 17.26
CA ASP A 82 -10.39 18.22 17.17
C ASP A 82 -11.66 17.34 17.23
N LEU A 83 -11.67 16.18 16.55
CA LEU A 83 -12.79 15.23 16.63
C LEU A 83 -13.05 14.70 18.03
N TYR A 84 -12.00 14.47 18.83
CA TYR A 84 -12.17 14.06 20.23
C TYR A 84 -12.76 15.17 21.10
N LEU A 85 -12.55 16.44 20.75
CA LEU A 85 -13.16 17.59 21.44
C LEU A 85 -14.63 17.79 21.04
N GLU A 86 -15.05 17.35 19.86
CA GLU A 86 -16.43 17.49 19.37
C GLU A 86 -17.45 16.59 20.12
N GLY A 87 -17.00 15.49 20.74
CA GLY A 87 -17.83 14.63 21.61
C GLY A 87 -17.70 13.12 21.32
N PRO A 88 -18.72 12.31 21.66
CA PRO A 88 -18.61 10.85 21.62
C PRO A 88 -18.47 10.29 20.20
N LEU A 89 -17.75 9.18 20.12
CA LEU A 89 -17.51 8.37 18.92
C LEU A 89 -18.17 7.00 19.14
N LEU A 90 -19.03 6.57 18.22
CA LEU A 90 -19.73 5.28 18.34
C LEU A 90 -19.44 4.42 17.11
N ASP A 91 -18.95 3.20 17.32
CA ASP A 91 -18.88 2.17 16.29
C ASP A 91 -20.20 1.39 16.29
N GLY A 92 -20.97 1.53 15.22
CA GLY A 92 -22.27 0.88 15.08
C GLY A 92 -23.10 1.46 13.96
N TRP A 93 -24.28 0.89 13.76
CA TRP A 93 -25.28 1.36 12.81
C TRP A 93 -26.66 1.41 13.46
N LEU A 94 -27.49 2.33 13.00
CA LEU A 94 -28.88 2.43 13.43
C LEU A 94 -29.77 1.58 12.51
N GLN A 95 -30.56 0.71 13.11
CA GLN A 95 -31.56 -0.11 12.43
C GLN A 95 -32.96 0.38 12.84
N SER A 96 -33.82 0.65 11.87
CA SER A 96 -35.24 0.86 12.15
C SER A 96 -35.86 -0.48 12.57
N ALA A 97 -36.55 -0.52 13.71
CA ALA A 97 -37.39 -1.64 14.08
C ALA A 97 -38.58 -1.71 13.11
N THR A 98 -38.39 -2.38 11.98
CA THR A 98 -39.49 -2.72 11.09
C THR A 98 -40.30 -3.81 11.77
N THR A 99 -41.58 -3.55 11.98
CA THR A 99 -42.57 -4.57 12.36
C THR A 99 -42.61 -5.64 11.27
N GLY A 100 -41.70 -6.62 11.34
CA GLY A 100 -41.52 -7.62 10.29
C GLY A 100 -40.63 -8.80 10.66
N GLN A 101 -39.75 -8.67 11.66
CA GLN A 101 -38.95 -9.80 12.16
C GLN A 101 -39.58 -10.36 13.44
N LYS A 102 -40.76 -11.00 13.29
CA LYS A 102 -41.29 -11.93 14.30
C LYS A 102 -40.57 -13.27 14.10
N GLU A 103 -39.58 -13.57 14.91
CA GLU A 103 -39.12 -14.94 15.11
C GLU A 103 -39.61 -15.41 16.49
N SER A 104 -40.25 -16.57 16.46
CA SER A 104 -41.01 -17.26 17.50
C SER A 104 -40.29 -17.38 18.85
N THR A 105 -40.66 -16.54 19.82
CA THR A 105 -40.75 -16.99 21.22
C THR A 105 -41.90 -16.27 21.91
N ASP A 106 -42.74 -17.05 22.56
CA ASP A 106 -43.90 -16.63 23.34
C ASP A 106 -43.41 -15.88 24.60
N LYS A 107 -43.26 -14.55 24.50
CA LYS A 107 -43.02 -13.66 25.64
C LYS A 107 -43.92 -12.43 25.52
N VAL A 108 -44.71 -12.22 26.56
CA VAL A 108 -45.64 -11.10 26.77
C VAL A 108 -44.93 -9.77 26.51
N LEU A 109 -45.39 -9.06 25.47
CA LEU A 109 -44.87 -7.77 25.01
C LEU A 109 -45.32 -6.64 25.95
N THR A 110 -44.37 -5.76 26.28
CA THR A 110 -44.62 -4.48 26.98
C THR A 110 -45.04 -3.38 25.98
N PRO A 111 -45.75 -2.30 26.40
CA PRO A 111 -46.41 -1.34 25.49
C PRO A 111 -45.52 -0.47 24.58
N ALA A 112 -44.22 -0.73 24.45
CA ALA A 112 -43.31 0.00 23.54
C ALA A 112 -43.33 -0.53 22.09
N GLU A 113 -44.05 -1.62 21.82
CA GLU A 113 -43.88 -2.43 20.60
C GLU A 113 -44.98 -2.26 19.53
N MET A 114 -45.62 -1.08 19.45
CA MET A 114 -46.59 -0.78 18.39
C MET A 114 -46.22 0.39 17.46
N GLY A 115 -44.97 0.86 17.43
CA GLY A 115 -44.56 1.82 16.40
C GLY A 115 -43.09 2.20 16.38
N GLY A 116 -42.37 1.75 15.35
CA GLY A 116 -41.25 2.49 14.73
C GLY A 116 -40.11 2.96 15.66
N GLY A 117 -39.58 2.08 16.51
CA GLY A 117 -38.37 2.37 17.29
C GLY A 117 -37.09 2.25 16.45
N TYR A 118 -35.97 2.81 16.94
CA TYR A 118 -34.64 2.57 16.39
C TYR A 118 -33.84 1.68 17.34
N CYS A 119 -32.95 0.85 16.78
CA CYS A 119 -32.00 0.04 17.53
C CYS A 119 -30.59 0.41 17.09
N LEU A 120 -29.70 0.67 18.05
CA LEU A 120 -28.27 0.76 17.78
C LEU A 120 -27.70 -0.65 17.80
N CYS A 121 -27.15 -1.06 16.67
CA CYS A 121 -26.54 -2.36 16.47
C CYS A 121 -25.03 -2.19 16.24
N GLY A 122 -24.25 -3.16 16.70
CA GLY A 122 -22.81 -3.16 16.51
C GLY A 122 -22.24 -4.57 16.61
N LEU A 123 -20.99 -4.72 16.18
CA LEU A 123 -20.21 -5.93 16.41
C LEU A 123 -19.27 -5.67 17.57
N ASP A 124 -19.17 -6.63 18.47
CA ASP A 124 -18.14 -6.64 19.50
C ASP A 124 -16.77 -7.05 18.90
N GLU A 125 -15.71 -6.93 19.69
CA GLU A 125 -14.34 -7.34 19.31
C GLU A 125 -14.28 -8.82 18.87
N PHE A 126 -15.18 -9.66 19.40
CA PHE A 126 -15.33 -11.07 19.05
C PHE A 126 -16.25 -11.34 17.83
N GLY A 127 -16.72 -10.30 17.15
CA GLY A 127 -17.65 -10.41 16.01
C GLY A 127 -19.09 -10.78 16.40
N LYS A 128 -19.43 -10.71 17.69
CA LYS A 128 -20.79 -10.97 18.18
C LYS A 128 -21.66 -9.73 18.01
N LEU A 129 -22.85 -9.90 17.44
CA LEU A 129 -23.84 -8.84 17.30
C LEU A 129 -24.42 -8.46 18.67
N TRP A 130 -24.42 -7.16 18.98
CA TRP A 130 -25.19 -6.58 20.08
C TRP A 130 -26.19 -5.57 19.53
N SER A 131 -27.36 -5.50 20.17
CA SER A 131 -28.40 -4.51 19.87
C SER A 131 -28.88 -3.84 21.16
N LYS A 132 -29.08 -2.53 21.09
CA LYS A 132 -29.65 -1.72 22.19
C LYS A 132 -30.79 -0.86 21.63
N PRO A 133 -31.97 -0.85 22.29
CA PRO A 133 -33.05 0.03 21.87
C PRO A 133 -32.63 1.48 22.08
N CYS A 134 -32.83 2.32 21.07
CA CYS A 134 -32.51 3.75 21.09
C CYS A 134 -33.80 4.56 20.86
N PRO A 135 -34.20 5.42 21.81
CA PRO A 135 -35.38 6.26 21.62
C PRO A 135 -35.16 7.23 20.46
N VAL A 136 -36.24 7.60 19.76
CA VAL A 136 -36.19 8.49 18.59
C VAL A 136 -35.50 9.84 18.87
N GLU A 137 -35.56 10.32 20.11
CA GLU A 137 -34.93 11.56 20.55
C GLU A 137 -33.39 11.49 20.57
N GLU A 138 -32.82 10.31 20.81
CA GLU A 138 -31.36 10.10 20.85
C GLU A 138 -30.75 9.78 19.47
N VAL A 139 -31.58 9.42 18.49
CA VAL A 139 -31.15 9.05 17.13
C VAL A 139 -30.25 10.11 16.48
N PRO A 140 -30.54 11.43 16.53
CA PRO A 140 -29.67 12.45 15.95
C PRO A 140 -28.28 12.44 16.61
N SER A 141 -28.22 12.34 17.94
CA SER A 141 -26.97 12.29 18.70
C SER A 141 -26.14 11.07 18.34
N VAL A 142 -26.77 9.89 18.30
CA VAL A 142 -26.11 8.63 17.92
C VAL A 142 -25.65 8.65 16.46
N SER A 143 -26.46 9.19 15.54
CA SER A 143 -26.08 9.30 14.12
C SER A 143 -24.85 10.18 13.93
N LEU A 144 -24.74 11.27 14.68
CA LEU A 144 -23.60 12.17 14.66
C LEU A 144 -22.36 11.48 15.23
N ALA A 145 -22.50 10.76 16.35
CA ALA A 145 -21.40 9.99 16.94
C ALA A 145 -20.87 8.90 15.99
N ILE A 146 -21.74 8.22 15.24
CA ILE A 146 -21.37 7.25 14.20
C ILE A 146 -20.65 7.95 13.04
N ALA A 147 -21.17 9.09 12.57
CA ALA A 147 -20.54 9.85 11.49
C ALA A 147 -19.11 10.32 11.88
N ARG A 148 -18.94 10.79 13.11
CA ARG A 148 -17.62 11.16 13.66
C ARG A 148 -16.68 9.97 13.71
N TYR A 149 -17.18 8.81 14.14
CA TYR A 149 -16.39 7.59 14.15
C TYR A 149 -15.90 7.18 12.76
N HIS A 150 -16.75 7.25 11.74
CA HIS A 150 -16.33 7.01 10.35
C HIS A 150 -15.31 8.04 9.87
N ARG A 151 -15.43 9.30 10.26
CA ARG A 151 -14.44 10.34 9.93
C ARG A 151 -13.10 10.07 10.62
N LEU A 152 -13.11 9.63 11.88
CA LEU A 152 -11.91 9.20 12.59
C LEU A 152 -11.23 8.04 11.88
N LYS A 153 -11.98 6.98 11.50
CA LYS A 153 -11.45 5.86 10.71
C LYS A 153 -10.75 6.32 9.44
N LYS A 154 -11.35 7.25 8.69
CA LYS A 154 -10.74 7.84 7.48
C LYS A 154 -9.44 8.57 7.79
N LEU A 155 -9.43 9.41 8.82
CA LEU A 155 -8.23 10.17 9.22
C LEU A 155 -7.09 9.24 9.67
N LEU A 156 -7.40 8.16 10.39
CA LEU A 156 -6.40 7.17 10.80
C LEU A 156 -5.80 6.43 9.60
N ALA A 157 -6.63 6.06 8.61
CA ALA A 157 -6.13 5.46 7.37
C ALA A 157 -5.21 6.42 6.60
N THR A 158 -5.61 7.69 6.45
CA THR A 158 -4.77 8.71 5.81
C THR A 158 -3.47 8.95 6.57
N LYS A 159 -3.51 8.95 7.90
CA LYS A 159 -2.31 9.05 8.75
C LYS A 159 -1.33 7.91 8.42
N GLN A 160 -1.81 6.68 8.44
CA GLN A 160 -0.99 5.50 8.14
C GLN A 160 -0.39 5.55 6.74
N GLU A 161 -1.15 6.01 5.74
CA GLU A 161 -0.64 6.17 4.37
C GLU A 161 0.52 7.17 4.31
N ILE A 162 0.41 8.31 5.01
CA ILE A 162 1.47 9.32 5.06
C ILE A 162 2.71 8.78 5.78
N GLU A 163 2.53 8.07 6.89
CA GLU A 163 3.61 7.42 7.63
C GLU A 163 4.34 6.38 6.76
N GLN A 164 3.59 5.59 6.00
CA GLN A 164 4.18 4.63 5.06
C GLN A 164 5.01 5.34 3.98
N LYS A 165 4.49 6.42 3.38
CA LYS A 165 5.24 7.21 2.39
C LYS A 165 6.55 7.77 2.94
N LEU A 166 6.54 8.26 4.18
CA LEU A 166 7.76 8.76 4.84
C LEU A 166 8.76 7.63 5.09
N LYS A 167 8.26 6.44 5.47
CA LYS A 167 9.08 5.24 5.66
C LYS A 167 9.72 4.80 4.34
N ASP A 168 8.92 4.72 3.27
CA ASP A 168 9.38 4.32 1.93
C ASP A 168 10.47 5.28 1.39
N LEU A 169 10.32 6.59 1.62
CA LEU A 169 11.34 7.59 1.27
C LEU A 169 12.64 7.37 2.04
N THR A 170 12.54 7.05 3.33
CA THR A 170 13.70 6.80 4.19
C THR A 170 14.44 5.55 3.71
N GLU A 171 13.73 4.45 3.46
CA GLU A 171 14.30 3.21 2.92
C GLU A 171 14.94 3.44 1.53
N THR A 172 14.33 4.28 0.69
CA THR A 172 14.87 4.64 -0.63
C THR A 172 16.18 5.41 -0.52
N LEU A 173 16.30 6.33 0.44
CA LEU A 173 17.51 7.11 0.67
C LEU A 173 18.63 6.29 1.32
N GLU A 174 18.30 5.38 2.25
CA GLU A 174 19.25 4.43 2.85
C GLU A 174 19.80 3.44 1.82
N GLY A 175 19.01 3.10 0.79
CA GLY A 175 19.42 2.22 -0.29
C GLY A 175 20.37 2.85 -1.32
N ILE A 176 20.69 4.15 -1.23
CA ILE A 176 21.67 4.79 -2.10
C ILE A 176 23.07 4.49 -1.54
N PRO A 177 23.87 3.63 -2.20
CA PRO A 177 25.22 3.33 -1.73
C PRO A 177 26.07 4.60 -1.77
N THR A 178 26.52 5.03 -0.59
CA THR A 178 27.58 6.03 -0.46
C THR A 178 28.92 5.33 -0.65
N GLU A 179 29.42 5.28 -1.90
CA GLU A 179 30.85 5.00 -2.19
C GLU A 179 31.70 6.26 -2.04
#